data_AF-A0A1B6J4Z4-F1
#
_entry.id   AF-A0A1B6J4Z4-F1
#
_cell.length_a   1.000
_cell.length_b   1.000
_cell.length_c   1.000
_cell.angle_alpha   90.00
_cell.angle_beta   90.00
_cell.angle_gamma   90.00
#
_symmetry.space_group_name_H-M   'P 1'
#
loop_
_entity.id
_entity.type
_entity.pdbx_description
1 polymer ?
#
loop_
_entity_poly.entity_id
_entity_poly.type
_entity_poly.pdbx_seq_one_letter_code
_entity_poly.pdbx_strand_id
1 'polypeptide(L)'
;YVRELCRNWPFTVVDIDGWPHMEFMYKKKKCHISPERLLYEILRYFRQYAIKVSGEEDPCFVITVPGSCTYNQRRVMKRAANSAGLKSSVLINDTSALVISRWAVLKRGH
;
A
#
# COMPACT_ATOMS: atom_id res chain seq x y z
N TYR A 1 -1.91 -20.10 -11.26
CA TYR A 1 -2.19 -19.35 -10.03
C TYR A 1 -2.65 -17.91 -10.30
N VAL A 2 -1.79 -16.99 -10.78
CA VAL A 2 -2.17 -15.58 -11.02
C VAL A 2 -3.34 -15.43 -12.01
N ARG A 3 -3.33 -16.17 -13.14
CA ARG A 3 -4.41 -16.15 -14.13
C ARG A 3 -5.79 -16.61 -13.61
N GLU A 4 -5.80 -17.39 -12.53
CA GLU A 4 -7.04 -17.94 -11.96
C GLU A 4 -7.64 -16.99 -10.92
N LEU A 5 -6.79 -16.34 -10.13
CA LEU A 5 -7.16 -15.25 -9.20
C LEU A 5 -7.71 -14.01 -9.93
N CYS A 6 -7.12 -13.66 -11.07
CA CYS A 6 -7.52 -12.47 -11.82
C CYS A 6 -8.83 -12.63 -12.61
N ARG A 7 -9.43 -13.83 -12.67
CA ARG A 7 -10.68 -14.06 -13.42
C ARG A 7 -11.85 -13.21 -12.93
N ASN A 8 -11.89 -12.93 -11.63
CA ASN A 8 -12.99 -12.20 -10.99
C ASN A 8 -12.70 -10.70 -10.83
N TRP A 9 -11.59 -10.20 -11.37
CA TRP A 9 -11.23 -8.80 -11.22
C TRP A 9 -11.85 -7.94 -12.34
N PRO A 10 -12.34 -6.73 -12.02
CA PRO A 10 -12.93 -5.84 -13.00
C PRO A 10 -11.89 -5.14 -13.90
N PHE A 11 -10.61 -5.55 -13.84
CA PHE A 11 -9.50 -4.95 -14.56
C PHE A 11 -8.59 -6.01 -15.17
N THR A 12 -7.98 -5.66 -16.30
CA THR A 12 -7.10 -6.55 -17.06
C THR A 12 -5.71 -6.61 -16.42
N VAL A 13 -5.20 -7.83 -16.26
CA VAL A 13 -3.82 -8.08 -15.84
C VAL A 13 -3.06 -8.73 -17.00
N VAL A 14 -1.98 -8.10 -17.42
CA VAL A 14 -1.08 -8.59 -18.47
C VAL A 14 0.25 -9.02 -17.87
N ASP A 15 0.90 -9.99 -18.50
CA ASP A 15 2.24 -10.43 -18.11
C ASP A 15 3.27 -9.65 -18.93
N ILE A 16 4.20 -8.96 -18.26
CA ILE A 16 5.32 -8.24 -18.89
C ILE A 16 6.59 -8.78 -18.24
N ASP A 17 7.45 -9.42 -19.04
CA ASP A 17 8.72 -10.02 -18.60
C ASP A 17 8.60 -11.01 -17.42
N GLY A 18 7.48 -11.74 -17.34
CA GLY A 18 7.21 -12.69 -16.25
C GLY A 18 6.62 -12.04 -14.99
N TRP A 19 6.31 -10.74 -15.02
CA TRP A 19 5.70 -9.99 -13.93
C TRP A 19 4.29 -9.50 -14.29
N PRO A 20 3.26 -9.77 -13.45
CA PRO A 20 1.92 -9.21 -13.66
C PRO A 20 1.91 -7.68 -13.56
N HIS A 21 1.27 -7.05 -14.54
CA HIS A 21 1.00 -5.63 -14.62
C HIS A 21 -0.50 -5.39 -14.84
N MET A 22 -1.05 -4.36 -14.22
CA MET A 22 -2.42 -3.93 -14.49
C MET A 22 -2.44 -3.07 -15.75
N GLU A 23 -3.31 -3.40 -16.70
CA GLU A 23 -3.57 -2.57 -17.89
C GLU A 23 -4.76 -1.63 -17.61
N PHE A 24 -4.61 -0.37 -17.99
CA PHE A 24 -5.68 0.63 -17.88
C PHE A 24 -5.57 1.69 -18.99
N MET A 25 -6.68 2.36 -19.25
CA MET A 25 -6.75 3.46 -20.22
C MET A 25 -6.56 4.79 -19.50
N TYR A 26 -5.51 5.53 -19.84
CA TYR A 26 -5.27 6.88 -19.33
C TYR A 26 -5.11 7.85 -20.50
N LYS A 27 -5.92 8.90 -20.55
CA LYS A 27 -5.91 9.90 -21.64
C LYS A 27 -5.93 9.28 -23.04
N LYS A 28 -6.79 8.26 -23.25
CA LYS A 28 -6.94 7.46 -24.49
C LYS A 28 -5.70 6.65 -24.89
N LYS A 29 -4.70 6.49 -24.00
CA LYS A 29 -3.55 5.62 -24.20
C LYS A 29 -3.66 4.41 -23.29
N LYS A 30 -3.31 3.24 -23.82
CA LYS A 30 -3.12 2.04 -23.00
C LYS A 30 -1.84 2.21 -22.20
N CYS A 31 -1.95 2.03 -20.89
CA CYS A 31 -0.84 2.12 -19.96
C CYS A 31 -0.79 0.86 -19.10
N HIS A 32 0.41 0.51 -18.67
CA HIS A 32 0.66 -0.61 -17.77
C HIS A 32 1.29 -0.10 -16.49
N ILE A 33 0.86 -0.64 -15.35
CA ILE A 33 1.43 -0.29 -14.05
C ILE A 33 1.77 -1.57 -13.29
N SER A 34 2.98 -1.60 -12.74
CA SER A 34 3.41 -2.69 -11.87
C SER A 34 2.73 -2.56 -10.50
N PRO A 35 2.53 -3.68 -9.77
CA PRO A 35 1.99 -3.64 -8.41
C PRO A 35 2.79 -2.73 -7.48
N GLU A 36 4.11 -2.71 -7.64
CA GLU A 36 5.00 -1.85 -6.84
C GLU A 36 4.74 -0.36 -7.12
N ARG A 37 4.58 0.00 -8.39
CA ARG A 37 4.32 1.39 -8.78
C ARG A 37 2.92 1.83 -8.38
N LEU A 38 1.93 0.95 -8.50
CA LEU A 38 0.57 1.22 -8.03
C LEU A 38 0.56 1.48 -6.51
N LEU A 39 1.26 0.64 -5.75
CA LEU A 39 1.40 0.83 -4.30
C LEU A 39 2.06 2.18 -3.96
N TYR A 40 3.11 2.55 -4.69
CA TYR A 40 3.75 3.86 -4.53
C TYR A 40 2.76 5.02 -4.74
N GLU A 41 1.96 5.01 -5.80
CA GLU A 41 1.00 6.09 -6.07
C GLU A 41 -0.07 6.17 -4.98
N ILE A 42 -0.55 5.03 -4.48
CA ILE A 42 -1.51 4.96 -3.36
C ILE A 42 -0.90 5.59 -2.10
N LEU A 43 0.31 5.19 -1.71
CA LEU A 43 0.97 5.71 -0.51
C LEU A 43 1.27 7.21 -0.63
N ARG A 44 1.70 7.65 -1.81
CA ARG A 44 1.92 9.07 -2.11
C ARG A 44 0.63 9.89 -1.97
N TYR A 45 -0.48 9.38 -2.49
CA TYR A 45 -1.79 10.04 -2.36
C TYR A 45 -2.19 10.18 -0.88
N PHE A 46 -2.06 9.11 -0.10
CA PHE A 46 -2.37 9.15 1.33
C PHE A 46 -1.46 10.12 2.10
N ARG A 47 -0.18 10.22 1.72
CA ARG A 47 0.72 11.21 2.31
C ARG A 47 0.25 12.63 2.07
N GLN A 48 -0.07 12.97 0.82
CA GLN A 48 -0.57 14.30 0.47
C GLN A 48 -1.90 14.62 1.18
N TYR A 49 -2.79 13.63 1.26
CA TYR A 49 -4.04 13.76 1.98
C TYR A 49 -3.81 14.01 3.48
N ALA A 50 -2.93 13.26 4.12
CA ALA A 50 -2.62 13.43 5.54
C ALA A 50 -2.00 14.81 5.84
N ILE A 51 -1.05 15.28 5.03
CA ILE A 51 -0.47 16.63 5.17
C ILE A 51 -1.56 17.70 5.09
N LYS A 52 -2.48 17.55 4.12
CA LYS A 52 -3.59 18.50 3.94
C LYS A 52 -4.56 18.51 5.13
N VAL A 53 -4.76 17.36 5.78
CA VAL A 53 -5.71 17.20 6.88
C VAL A 53 -5.10 17.55 8.24
N SER A 54 -3.86 17.15 8.52
CA SER A 54 -3.21 17.43 9.82
C SER A 54 -2.56 18.81 9.87
N GLY A 55 -2.19 19.39 8.71
CA GLY A 55 -1.41 20.63 8.65
C GLY A 55 0.07 20.44 9.00
N GLU A 56 0.52 19.22 9.26
CA GLU A 56 1.92 18.88 9.53
C GLU A 56 2.68 18.61 8.22
N GLU A 57 3.92 19.07 8.12
CA GLU A 57 4.74 18.90 6.91
C GLU A 57 5.20 17.45 6.68
N ASP A 58 5.38 16.67 7.76
CA ASP A 58 5.85 15.28 7.69
C ASP A 58 5.11 14.36 8.69
N PRO A 59 3.86 13.95 8.38
CA PRO A 59 3.10 13.07 9.25
C PRO A 59 3.73 11.67 9.34
N CYS A 60 3.68 11.07 10.52
CA CYS A 60 4.13 9.70 10.73
C CYS A 60 3.08 8.69 10.27
N PHE A 61 3.52 7.62 9.57
CA PHE A 61 2.65 6.60 9.03
C PHE A 61 2.91 5.23 9.65
N VAL A 62 1.84 4.49 9.89
CA VAL A 62 1.92 3.10 10.31
C VAL A 62 1.16 2.26 9.29
N ILE A 63 1.85 1.33 8.64
CA ILE A 63 1.30 0.50 7.57
C ILE A 63 1.15 -0.90 8.12
N THR A 64 -0.08 -1.39 8.14
CA THR A 64 -0.38 -2.74 8.60
C THR A 64 -0.26 -3.72 7.44
N VAL A 65 0.29 -4.90 7.71
CA VAL A 65 0.42 -5.97 6.72
C VAL A 65 -0.12 -7.28 7.28
N PRO A 66 -0.75 -8.10 6.44
CA PRO A 66 -1.17 -9.43 6.84
C PRO A 66 -0.01 -10.26 7.38
N GLY A 67 -0.27 -11.06 8.40
CA GLY A 67 0.70 -12.01 8.95
C GLY A 67 1.23 -13.01 7.92
N SER A 68 0.43 -13.31 6.89
CA SER A 68 0.77 -14.18 5.76
C SER A 68 1.66 -13.53 4.70
N CYS A 69 1.95 -12.22 4.79
CA CYS A 69 2.82 -11.55 3.83
C CYS A 69 4.26 -12.07 3.90
N THR A 70 4.77 -12.50 2.75
CA THR A 70 6.14 -12.96 2.57
C THR A 70 7.16 -11.84 2.81
N TYR A 71 8.40 -12.22 3.14
CA TYR A 71 9.49 -11.27 3.32
C TYR A 71 9.71 -10.37 2.08
N ASN A 72 9.63 -10.95 0.88
CA ASN A 72 9.78 -10.19 -0.37
C ASN A 72 8.69 -9.13 -0.54
N GLN A 73 7.42 -9.48 -0.28
CA GLN A 73 6.32 -8.51 -0.31
C GLN A 73 6.53 -7.39 0.71
N ARG A 74 7.00 -7.71 1.93
CA ARG A 74 7.33 -6.69 2.94
C ARG A 74 8.45 -5.76 2.49
N ARG A 75 9.48 -6.28 1.80
CA ARG A 75 10.56 -5.45 1.24
C ARG A 75 10.06 -4.52 0.14
N VAL A 76 9.20 -5.02 -0.76
CA VAL A 76 8.58 -4.21 -1.81
C VAL A 76 7.73 -3.09 -1.20
N MET A 77 6.92 -3.40 -0.18
CA MET A 77 6.12 -2.40 0.53
C MET A 77 6.98 -1.33 1.20
N LYS A 78 8.04 -1.71 1.91
CA LYS A 78 8.99 -0.76 2.51
C LYS A 78 9.66 0.11 1.45
N ARG A 79 10.05 -0.47 0.32
CA ARG A 79 10.66 0.29 -0.78
C ARG A 79 9.68 1.31 -1.36
N ALA A 80 8.43 0.91 -1.61
CA ALA A 80 7.38 1.81 -2.10
C ALA A 80 7.10 2.95 -1.11
N ALA A 81 7.02 2.66 0.19
CA ALA A 81 6.82 3.66 1.25
C ALA A 81 7.98 4.66 1.31
N ASN A 82 9.22 4.18 1.29
CA ASN A 82 10.41 5.02 1.26
C ASN A 82 10.42 5.92 0.01
N SER A 83 10.12 5.35 -1.16
CA SER A 83 10.05 6.12 -2.42
C SER A 83 8.95 7.18 -2.37
N ALA A 84 7.80 6.90 -1.74
CA ALA A 84 6.70 7.85 -1.57
C ALA A 84 7.00 8.96 -0.53
N GLY A 85 8.15 8.90 0.14
CA GLY A 85 8.59 9.90 1.11
C GLY A 85 7.97 9.72 2.50
N LEU A 86 7.49 8.51 2.83
CA LEU A 86 7.04 8.19 4.18
C LEU A 86 8.28 7.81 5.02
N LYS A 87 8.98 8.83 5.54
CA LYS A 87 10.27 8.65 6.25
C LYS A 87 10.22 7.74 7.48
N SER A 88 9.07 7.63 8.13
CA SER A 88 8.87 6.89 9.38
C SER A 88 7.78 5.81 9.28
N SER A 89 7.68 5.10 8.14
CA SER A 89 6.68 4.03 8.01
C SER A 89 7.08 2.78 8.81
N VAL A 90 6.33 2.49 9.89
CA VAL A 90 6.47 1.22 10.62
C VAL A 90 5.56 0.18 9.97
N LEU A 91 6.15 -0.95 9.57
CA LEU A 91 5.39 -2.12 9.09
C LEU A 91 5.04 -2.99 10.31
N ILE A 92 3.77 -3.02 10.71
CA ILE A 92 3.28 -3.90 11.79
C ILE A 92 2.34 -4.96 11.23
N ASN A 93 2.28 -6.11 11.88
CA ASN A 93 1.25 -7.10 11.58
C ASN A 93 -0.12 -6.52 11.91
N ASP A 94 -1.13 -6.78 11.08
CA ASP A 94 -2.53 -6.38 11.31
C ASP A 94 -2.98 -6.75 12.74
N THR A 95 -2.61 -7.93 13.24
CA THR A 95 -2.95 -8.37 14.60
C THR A 95 -2.30 -7.49 15.68
N SER A 96 -1.05 -7.08 15.49
CA SER A 96 -0.36 -6.18 16.42
C SER A 96 -0.95 -4.77 16.38
N ALA A 97 -1.31 -4.27 15.20
CA ALA A 97 -1.92 -2.96 15.04
C ALA A 97 -3.32 -2.90 15.70
N LEU A 98 -4.12 -3.96 15.55
CA LEU A 98 -5.41 -4.08 16.21
C LEU A 98 -5.29 -4.08 17.74
N VAL A 99 -4.31 -4.79 18.28
CA VAL A 99 -4.05 -4.81 19.73
C VAL A 99 -3.64 -3.43 20.24
N ILE A 100 -2.73 -2.75 19.54
CA ILE A 100 -2.29 -1.39 19.92
C ILE A 100 -3.45 -0.40 19.83
N SER A 101 -4.23 -0.45 18.75
CA SER A 101 -5.41 0.42 18.57
C SER A 101 -6.44 0.20 19.66
N ARG A 102 -6.81 -1.06 19.93
CA ARG A 102 -7.77 -1.42 20.98
C ARG A 102 -7.29 -0.97 22.37
N TRP A 103 -6.01 -1.16 22.67
CA TRP A 103 -5.41 -0.71 23.93
C TRP A 103 -5.44 0.83 24.08
N ALA A 104 -5.11 1.57 23.02
CA ALA A 104 -5.14 3.03 23.03
C ALA A 104 -6.57 3.60 23.22
N VAL A 105 -7.58 2.94 22.64
CA VAL A 105 -8.99 3.29 22.85
C VAL A 105 -9.41 3.05 24.31
N LEU A 106 -9.03 1.92 24.90
CA LEU A 106 -9.33 1.61 26.30
C LEU A 106 -8.70 2.61 27.27
N LYS A 107 -7.51 3.15 26.97
CA LYS A 107 -6.86 4.19 27.79
C LYS A 107 -7.46 5.59 27.67
N ARG A 108 -8.18 5.90 26.59
CA ARG A 108 -8.86 7.20 26.40
C ARG A 108 -10.26 7.25 27.00
N GLY A 109 -10.81 6.10 27.41
CA GLY A 109 -12.11 5.98 28.08
C GLY A 109 -12.04 5.97 29.61
N HIS A 110 -10.87 6.28 30.18
CA HIS A 110 -10.64 6.47 31.62
C HIS A 110 -10.14 7.88 31.89
#